data_AF-A0A7K2MJ21-F1
#
_entry.id   AF-A0A7K2MJ21-F1
#
_cell.length_a   1.000
_cell.length_b   1.000
_cell.length_c   1.000
_cell.angle_alpha   90.00
_cell.angle_beta   90.00
_cell.angle_gamma   90.00
#
_symmetry.space_group_name_H-M   'P 1'
#
loop_
_entity.id
_entity.type
_entity.pdbx_description
1 polymer ?
#
loop_
_entity_poly.entity_id
_entity_poly.type
_entity_poly.pdbx_seq_one_letter_code
_entity_poly.pdbx_strand_id
1 'polypeptide(L)' 'RVAWTVADLVGHDRPEPRDVALALQLRTGVPRGVPMALGALT' A
#
# COMPACT_ATOMS: atom_id res chain seq x y z
N ARG A 1 -6.48 4.20 11.49
CA ARG A 1 -7.57 4.75 10.65
C ARG A 1 -7.35 4.39 9.18
N VAL A 2 -6.53 5.08 8.38
CA VAL A 2 -6.30 4.70 6.96
C VAL A 2 -6.00 3.20 6.74
N ALA A 3 -5.10 2.59 7.53
CA ALA A 3 -4.81 1.14 7.41
C ALA A 3 -6.02 0.24 7.73
N TRP A 4 -6.90 0.68 8.64
CA TRP A 4 -8.17 0.00 8.91
C TRP A 4 -9.12 0.13 7.72
N THR A 5 -9.25 1.32 7.13
CA THR A 5 -10.04 1.51 5.90
C THR A 5 -9.55 0.63 4.75
N VAL A 6 -8.22 0.50 4.58
CA VAL A 6 -7.66 -0.40 3.56
C VAL A 6 -8.01 -1.85 3.86
N ALA A 7 -7.82 -2.30 5.11
CA ALA A 7 -8.19 -3.65 5.55
C ALA A 7 -9.68 -3.93 5.31
N ASP A 8 -10.56 -2.98 5.64
CA ASP A 8 -12.01 -3.09 5.41
C ASP A 8 -12.34 -3.25 3.92
N LEU A 9 -11.67 -2.51 3.04
CA LEU A 9 -11.87 -2.58 1.58
C LEU A 9 -11.39 -3.91 0.98
N VAL A 10 -10.33 -4.48 1.55
CA VAL A 10 -9.77 -5.77 1.11
C VAL A 10 -10.48 -6.96 1.77
N GLY A 11 -11.23 -6.72 2.86
CA GLY A 11 -11.93 -7.76 3.62
C GLY A 11 -11.02 -8.47 4.64
N HIS A 12 -9.99 -7.82 5.13
CA HIS A 12 -9.15 -8.35 6.21
C HIS A 12 -9.77 -8.07 7.58
N ASP A 13 -9.76 -9.08 8.46
CA ASP A 13 -10.22 -8.95 9.86
C ASP A 13 -9.40 -7.94 10.67
N ARG A 14 -8.16 -7.68 10.25
CA ARG A 14 -7.25 -6.69 10.83
C ARG A 14 -6.21 -6.26 9.79
N PRO A 15 -5.62 -5.06 9.93
CA PRO A 15 -4.58 -4.62 9.02
C PRO A 15 -3.38 -5.56 9.02
N GLU A 16 -3.02 -6.05 7.84
CA GLU A 16 -1.81 -6.81 7.60
C GLU A 16 -0.64 -5.87 7.24
N PRO A 17 0.62 -6.36 7.23
CA PRO A 17 1.79 -5.52 6.91
C PRO A 17 1.67 -4.79 5.57
N ARG A 18 1.00 -5.40 4.57
CA ARG A 18 0.75 -4.78 3.25
C ARG A 18 -0.21 -3.60 3.35
N ASP A 19 -1.27 -3.70 4.15
CA ASP A 19 -2.24 -2.61 4.34
C ASP A 19 -1.61 -1.43 5.08
N VAL A 20 -0.74 -1.73 6.05
CA VAL A 20 0.04 -0.71 6.76
C VAL A 20 1.01 -0.01 5.82
N ALA A 21 1.73 -0.76 4.98
CA ALA A 21 2.66 -0.19 4.00
C ALA A 21 1.94 0.73 3.00
N LEU A 22 0.79 0.30 2.47
CA LEU A 22 -0.05 1.11 1.58
C LEU A 22 -0.58 2.35 2.30
N ALA A 23 -1.08 2.22 3.53
CA ALA A 23 -1.57 3.35 4.32
C ALA A 23 -0.48 4.39 4.60
N LEU A 24 0.76 3.95 4.84
CA LEU A 24 1.90 4.86 5.00
C LEU A 24 2.24 5.56 3.68
N GLN A 25 2.22 4.85 2.55
CA GLN A 25 2.42 5.45 1.23
C GLN A 25 1.38 6.53 0.94
N LEU A 26 0.10 6.26 1.19
CA LEU A 26 -0.98 7.23 0.96
C LEU A 26 -0.85 8.49 1.83
N ARG A 27 -0.33 8.36 3.06
CA ARG A 27 -0.15 9.49 3.98
C ARG A 27 1.05 10.35 3.66
N THR A 28 2.14 9.75 3.20
CA THR A 28 3.42 10.45 3.05
C THR A 28 3.82 10.67 1.60
N GLY A 29 3.12 10.06 0.65
CA GLY A 29 3.50 10.00 -0.77
C GLY A 29 4.76 9.16 -1.04
N VAL A 30 5.40 8.58 -0.01
CA VAL A 30 6.66 7.83 -0.17
C VAL A 30 6.32 6.39 -0.56
N PRO A 31 6.74 5.93 -1.76
CA PRO A 31 6.50 4.56 -2.18
C PRO A 31 7.23 3.56 -1.29
N ARG A 32 6.50 2.51 -0.85
CA ARG A 32 6.99 1.44 0.02
C ARG A 32 6.85 0.04 -0.60
N GLY A 33 6.41 -0.02 -1.85
CA GLY A 33 6.43 -1.25 -2.66
C GLY A 33 7.76 -1.42 -3.37
N VAL A 34 8.00 -2.64 -3.89
CA VAL A 34 9.14 -2.87 -4.79
C VAL A 34 8.91 -2.00 -6.03
N PRO A 35 9.85 -1.10 -6.39
CA PRO A 35 9.72 -0.33 -7.62
C PRO A 35 9.71 -1.30 -8.80
N MET A 36 8.56 -1.44 -9.44
CA MET A 36 8.45 -2.14 -10.71
C MET A 36 9.01 -1.20 -11.78
N ALA A 37 10.22 -1.49 -12.27
CA ALA A 37 10.75 -0.85 -13.46
C ALA A 37 9.87 -1.28 -14.64
N LEU A 38 8.85 -0.49 -14.96
CA LEU A 38 8.14 -0.62 -16.22
C LEU A 38 9.17 -0.33 -17.33
N GLY A 39 9.40 -1.35 -18.17
CA GLY A 39 10.46 -1.38 -19.17
C GLY A 39 10.54 -0.08 -19.95
N ALA A 40 11.74 0.49 -19.97
CA ALA A 40 12.12 1.45 -20.99
C ALA A 40 11.97 0.74 -22.35
N LEU A 41 10.85 1.03 -23.03
CA LEU A 41 10.71 0.73 -24.45
C LEU A 41 11.60 1.72 -25.20
N THR A 42 12.86 1.33 -25.37
CA THR A 42 13.77 1.86 -26.39
C THR A 42 13.59 1.06 -27.67
#